data_AF-A0A9W8QYQ9-F1
#
_entry.id   AF-A0A9W8QYQ9-F1
#
_cell.length_a   1.000
_cell.length_b   1.000
_cell.length_c   1.000
_cell.angle_alpha   90.00
_cell.angle_beta   90.00
_cell.angle_gamma   90.00
#
_symmetry.space_group_name_H-M   'P 1'
#
loop_
_entity.id
_entity.type
_entity.pdbx_description
1 polymer ?
#
loop_
_entity_poly.entity_id
_entity_poly.type
_entity_poly.pdbx_seq_one_letter_code
_entity_poly.pdbx_strand_id
1 'polypeptide(L)'
;MGGSKRTLTEILDADDIDNIPLLRIRRPRIDPDPYPPATQPLSQDEITARVNEFNELRLNSLPLNLMTAEFKRYIFWHSNYRLERAKRDGATLADISIGQECLPTWPSHTWDPREESLHHNIQSRLLTHEASGHASILVRQDIIWKSNRKLDEARALGHQLEDIRISEGLLPV
;
A
#
# COMPACT_ATOMS: atom_id res chain seq x y z
N MET A 1 56.88 2.89 10.03
CA MET A 1 56.25 4.18 10.39
C MET A 1 54.74 3.96 10.38
N GLY A 2 54.11 4.00 11.54
CA GLY A 2 52.71 3.60 11.74
C GLY A 2 51.73 4.68 11.26
N GLY A 3 50.71 4.25 10.51
CA GLY A 3 49.60 5.11 10.09
C GLY A 3 48.71 5.45 11.27
N SER A 4 48.60 6.73 11.59
CA SER A 4 47.69 7.24 12.60
C SER A 4 46.24 7.12 12.10
N LYS A 5 45.43 6.30 12.77
CA LYS A 5 43.99 6.19 12.49
C LYS A 5 43.30 7.40 13.14
N ARG A 6 42.77 8.30 12.32
CA ARG A 6 41.93 9.42 12.80
C ARG A 6 40.65 8.87 13.44
N THR A 7 40.30 9.40 14.60
CA THR A 7 39.06 9.09 15.32
C THR A 7 37.87 9.81 14.69
N LEU A 8 36.69 9.17 14.74
CA LEU A 8 35.42 9.60 14.11
C LEU A 8 34.95 11.01 14.53
N THR A 9 35.49 11.54 15.62
CA THR A 9 35.26 12.91 16.10
C THR A 9 35.93 14.00 15.26
N GLU A 10 36.93 13.69 14.42
CA GLU A 10 37.59 14.66 13.54
C GLU A 10 36.89 14.84 12.18
N ILE A 11 35.85 14.03 11.89
CA ILE A 11 35.12 14.07 10.61
C ILE A 11 33.84 14.94 10.72
N LEU A 12 33.48 15.37 11.93
CA LEU A 12 32.26 16.13 12.20
C LEU A 12 32.58 17.49 12.82
N ASP A 13 33.50 18.26 12.22
CA ASP A 13 33.47 19.71 12.38
C ASP A 13 32.35 20.25 11.48
N ALA A 14 31.21 20.51 12.13
CA ALA A 14 29.93 20.82 11.54
C ALA A 14 29.82 22.27 11.03
N ASP A 15 30.90 22.83 10.46
CA ASP A 15 30.92 24.24 10.03
C ASP A 15 31.03 24.42 8.49
N ASP A 16 31.16 23.34 7.70
CA ASP A 16 31.34 23.44 6.23
C ASP A 16 30.07 23.11 5.40
N ILE A 17 28.95 22.72 6.02
CA ILE A 17 27.70 22.45 5.28
C ILE A 17 27.04 23.75 4.79
N ASP A 18 27.34 24.88 5.43
CA ASP A 18 26.74 26.19 5.11
C ASP A 18 27.36 26.87 3.88
N ASN A 19 28.45 26.33 3.32
CA ASN A 19 29.15 26.88 2.15
C ASN A 19 28.88 26.15 0.84
N ILE A 20 27.80 25.36 0.74
CA ILE A 20 27.34 24.80 -0.54
C ILE A 20 26.53 25.89 -1.27
N PRO A 21 26.99 26.42 -2.43
CA PRO A 21 26.32 27.54 -3.10
C PRO A 21 24.92 27.22 -3.65
N LEU A 22 24.49 25.95 -3.59
CA LEU A 22 23.23 25.45 -4.13
C LEU A 22 22.07 25.39 -3.10
N LEU A 23 22.31 25.70 -1.82
CA LEU A 23 21.28 25.66 -0.77
C LEU A 23 20.74 27.05 -0.35
N ARG A 24 20.99 28.10 -1.13
CA ARG A 24 20.34 29.43 -0.94
C ARG A 24 18.90 29.48 -1.46
N ILE A 25 18.13 28.41 -1.28
CA ILE A 25 16.67 28.52 -1.35
C ILE A 25 16.28 29.21 -0.04
N ARG A 26 15.91 30.51 -0.11
CA ARG A 26 15.27 31.19 1.01
C ARG A 26 13.99 30.42 1.32
N ARG A 27 14.06 29.50 2.29
CA ARG A 27 12.86 28.86 2.83
C ARG A 27 12.00 30.00 3.38
N PRO A 28 10.71 30.09 2.99
CA PRO A 28 9.79 30.99 3.64
C PRO A 28 9.91 30.79 5.15
N ARG A 29 10.04 31.87 5.90
CA ARG A 29 9.92 31.81 7.36
C ARG A 29 8.46 31.41 7.62
N ILE A 30 8.24 30.12 7.89
CA ILE A 30 6.96 29.64 8.39
C ILE A 30 6.94 30.09 9.84
N ASP A 31 6.26 31.20 10.13
CA ASP A 31 5.90 31.50 11.50
C ASP A 31 5.01 30.33 11.94
N PRO A 32 5.40 29.56 12.98
CA PRO A 32 4.55 28.49 13.45
C PRO A 32 3.24 29.12 13.87
N ASP A 33 2.13 28.67 13.26
CA ASP A 33 0.81 28.99 13.79
C ASP A 33 0.83 28.69 15.30
N PRO A 34 0.20 29.54 16.14
CA PRO A 34 0.06 29.23 17.55
C PRO A 34 -0.48 27.81 17.67
N TYR A 35 0.23 26.96 18.42
CA TYR A 35 -0.25 25.61 18.69
C TYR A 35 -1.72 25.72 19.12
N PRO A 36 -2.63 24.93 18.53
CA PRO A 36 -4.01 24.95 18.98
C PRO A 36 -4.03 24.76 20.50
N PRO A 37 -4.90 25.47 21.23
CA PRO A 37 -4.94 25.42 22.68
C PRO A 37 -5.01 23.96 23.11
N ALA A 38 -4.20 23.61 24.13
CA ALA A 38 -4.15 22.27 24.66
C ALA A 38 -5.58 21.80 24.94
N THR A 39 -6.04 20.82 24.16
CA THR A 39 -7.33 20.19 24.38
C THR A 39 -7.32 19.66 25.81
N GLN A 40 -8.42 19.78 26.54
CA GLN A 40 -8.52 19.23 27.90
C GLN A 40 -7.99 17.78 27.90
N PRO A 41 -7.15 17.40 28.87
CA PRO A 41 -6.59 16.06 28.91
C PRO A 41 -7.73 15.05 28.93
N LEU A 42 -7.78 14.20 27.92
CA LEU A 42 -8.77 13.13 27.82
C LEU A 42 -8.63 12.20 29.02
N SER A 43 -9.76 11.70 29.52
CA SER A 43 -9.74 10.64 30.51
C SER A 43 -9.10 9.36 29.94
N GLN A 44 -8.56 8.51 30.81
CA GLN A 44 -7.92 7.25 30.41
C GLN A 44 -8.87 6.33 29.61
N ASP A 45 -10.16 6.38 29.92
CA ASP A 45 -11.21 5.62 29.24
C ASP A 45 -11.47 6.14 27.81
N GLU A 46 -11.50 7.46 27.64
CA GLU A 46 -11.64 8.10 26.32
C GLU A 46 -10.42 7.84 25.42
N ILE A 47 -9.21 7.81 26.00
CA ILE A 47 -7.99 7.45 25.27
C ILE A 47 -8.10 6.01 24.77
N THR A 48 -8.51 5.09 25.63
CA THR A 48 -8.66 3.67 25.28
C THR A 48 -9.72 3.48 24.19
N ALA A 49 -10.85 4.17 24.29
CA ALA A 49 -11.90 4.14 23.27
C ALA A 49 -11.40 4.65 21.91
N ARG A 50 -10.68 5.78 21.87
CA ARG A 50 -10.11 6.33 20.64
C ARG A 50 -9.03 5.45 20.03
N VAL A 51 -8.21 4.80 20.85
CA VAL A 51 -7.21 3.85 20.37
C VAL A 51 -7.88 2.64 19.73
N ASN A 52 -8.96 2.12 20.34
CA ASN A 52 -9.72 1.02 19.78
C ASN A 52 -10.41 1.42 18.47
N GLU A 53 -11.04 2.59 18.43
CA GLU A 53 -11.63 3.14 17.20
C GLU A 53 -10.58 3.28 16.09
N PHE A 54 -9.41 3.83 16.40
CA PHE A 54 -8.31 3.95 15.44
C PHE A 54 -7.81 2.58 14.96
N ASN A 55 -7.69 1.61 15.87
CA ASN A 55 -7.29 0.25 15.51
C ASN A 55 -8.32 -0.40 14.59
N GLU A 56 -9.62 -0.29 14.90
CA GLU A 56 -10.69 -0.80 14.04
C GLU A 56 -10.68 -0.13 12.66
N LEU A 57 -10.57 1.21 12.61
CA LEU A 57 -10.42 1.93 11.35
C LEU A 57 -9.19 1.46 10.57
N ARG A 58 -8.05 1.26 11.26
CA ARG A 58 -6.84 0.76 10.65
C ARG A 58 -7.03 -0.65 10.11
N LEU A 59 -7.81 -1.51 10.74
CA LEU A 59 -8.07 -2.88 10.25
C LEU A 59 -9.03 -2.88 9.05
N ASN A 60 -10.03 -1.99 9.09
CA ASN A 60 -11.13 -1.97 8.12
C ASN A 60 -10.91 -1.06 6.91
N SER A 61 -9.88 -0.20 6.93
CA SER A 61 -9.60 0.76 5.86
C SER A 61 -8.11 0.79 5.48
N LEU A 62 -7.83 1.13 4.23
CA LEU A 62 -6.47 1.37 3.74
C LEU A 62 -6.10 2.85 3.90
N PRO A 63 -4.83 3.19 4.20
CA PRO A 63 -4.36 4.57 4.23
C PRO A 63 -4.19 5.10 2.79
N LEU A 64 -5.31 5.34 2.09
CA LEU A 64 -5.34 5.73 0.69
C LEU A 64 -4.48 6.96 0.40
N ASN A 65 -4.34 7.86 1.37
CA ASN A 65 -3.59 9.11 1.28
C ASN A 65 -2.10 8.87 0.97
N LEU A 66 -1.59 7.68 1.30
CA LEU A 66 -0.19 7.29 1.07
C LEU A 66 0.06 6.72 -0.33
N MET A 67 -0.98 6.67 -1.17
CA MET A 67 -0.93 6.10 -2.52
C MET A 67 -1.20 7.16 -3.58
N THR A 68 -0.49 7.07 -4.71
CA THR A 68 -0.75 7.93 -5.87
C THR A 68 -2.12 7.61 -6.48
N ALA A 69 -2.71 8.60 -7.16
CA ALA A 69 -3.98 8.42 -7.84
C ALA A 69 -3.88 7.43 -9.01
N GLU A 70 -2.73 7.33 -9.70
CA GLU A 70 -2.53 6.28 -10.70
C GLU A 70 -2.55 4.89 -10.06
N PHE A 71 -1.85 4.69 -8.95
CA PHE A 71 -1.76 3.38 -8.31
C PHE A 71 -3.13 2.89 -7.81
N LYS A 72 -3.94 3.76 -7.20
CA LYS A 72 -5.31 3.41 -6.78
C LYS A 72 -6.17 2.97 -7.96
N ARG A 73 -6.16 3.77 -9.05
CA ARG A 73 -6.92 3.46 -10.26
C ARG A 73 -6.47 2.14 -10.87
N TYR A 74 -5.16 1.91 -10.90
CA TYR A 74 -4.57 0.67 -11.38
C TYR A 74 -5.08 -0.54 -10.59
N ILE A 75 -4.94 -0.53 -9.26
CA ILE A 75 -5.38 -1.65 -8.41
C ILE A 75 -6.89 -1.86 -8.55
N PHE A 76 -7.70 -0.80 -8.51
CA PHE A 76 -9.15 -0.92 -8.63
C PHE A 76 -9.58 -1.57 -9.95
N TRP A 77 -9.09 -1.07 -11.09
CA TRP A 77 -9.46 -1.58 -12.40
C TRP A 77 -8.96 -2.99 -12.65
N HIS A 78 -7.66 -3.24 -12.43
CA HIS A 78 -7.07 -4.55 -12.70
C HIS A 78 -7.59 -5.62 -11.74
N SER A 79 -7.91 -5.26 -10.50
CA SER A 79 -8.46 -6.25 -9.57
C SER A 79 -9.86 -6.69 -9.98
N ASN A 80 -10.76 -5.75 -10.27
CA ASN A 80 -12.10 -6.10 -10.73
C ASN A 80 -12.07 -6.83 -12.07
N TYR A 81 -11.20 -6.43 -13.00
CA TYR A 81 -10.98 -7.17 -14.25
C TYR A 81 -10.55 -8.63 -14.01
N ARG A 82 -9.60 -8.85 -13.08
CA ARG A 82 -9.14 -10.19 -12.71
C ARG A 82 -10.22 -11.02 -12.01
N LEU A 83 -11.04 -10.41 -11.14
CA LEU A 83 -12.18 -11.09 -10.53
C LEU A 83 -13.20 -11.54 -11.59
N GLU A 84 -13.52 -10.69 -12.57
CA GLU A 84 -14.40 -11.06 -13.69
C GLU A 84 -13.82 -12.17 -14.57
N ARG A 85 -12.49 -12.21 -14.73
CA ARG A 85 -11.82 -13.33 -15.40
C ARG A 85 -11.92 -14.61 -14.56
N ALA A 86 -11.66 -14.53 -13.25
CA ALA A 86 -11.74 -15.69 -12.37
C ALA A 86 -13.14 -16.31 -12.36
N LYS A 87 -14.21 -15.49 -12.40
CA LYS A 87 -15.59 -15.95 -12.55
C LYS A 87 -15.78 -16.73 -13.86
N ARG A 88 -15.24 -16.24 -14.98
CA ARG A 88 -15.29 -16.93 -16.29
C ARG A 88 -14.49 -18.22 -16.30
N ASP A 89 -13.37 -18.25 -15.58
CA ASP A 89 -12.52 -19.43 -15.44
C ASP A 89 -13.12 -20.49 -14.49
N GLY A 90 -14.28 -20.21 -13.88
CA GLY A 90 -14.93 -21.09 -12.92
C GLY A 90 -14.21 -21.21 -11.58
N ALA A 91 -13.39 -20.21 -11.23
CA ALA A 91 -12.73 -20.16 -9.92
C ALA A 91 -13.76 -19.92 -8.81
N THR A 92 -13.54 -20.53 -7.65
CA THR A 92 -14.35 -20.29 -6.46
C THR A 92 -13.73 -19.22 -5.58
N LEU A 93 -14.50 -18.67 -4.64
CA LEU A 93 -13.95 -17.73 -3.65
C LEU A 93 -12.81 -18.36 -2.81
N ALA A 94 -12.81 -19.67 -2.63
CA ALA A 94 -11.74 -20.39 -1.93
C ALA A 94 -10.40 -20.35 -2.70
N ASP A 95 -10.46 -20.18 -4.02
CA ASP A 95 -9.27 -20.16 -4.89
C ASP A 95 -8.64 -18.76 -5.01
N ILE A 96 -9.38 -17.70 -4.71
CA ILE A 96 -8.92 -16.32 -4.86
C ILE A 96 -7.99 -15.91 -3.71
N SER A 97 -6.87 -15.29 -4.02
CA SER A 97 -6.06 -14.57 -3.01
C SER A 97 -5.50 -13.29 -3.62
N ILE A 98 -5.07 -12.34 -2.79
CA ILE A 98 -4.32 -11.17 -3.24
C ILE A 98 -2.83 -11.51 -3.22
N GLY A 99 -2.22 -11.50 -4.40
CA GLY A 99 -0.80 -11.79 -4.60
C GLY A 99 0.12 -10.59 -4.36
N GLN A 100 1.42 -10.78 -4.59
CA GLN A 100 2.47 -9.76 -4.39
C GLN A 100 2.31 -8.50 -5.25
N GLU A 101 1.56 -8.63 -6.35
CA GLU A 101 1.18 -7.54 -7.25
C GLU A 101 0.05 -6.66 -6.68
N CYS A 102 -0.45 -6.97 -5.47
CA CYS A 102 -1.65 -6.36 -4.87
C CYS A 102 -2.93 -6.59 -5.70
N LEU A 103 -2.94 -7.64 -6.52
CA LEU A 103 -4.07 -8.01 -7.37
C LEU A 103 -4.56 -9.44 -7.04
N PRO A 104 -5.85 -9.75 -7.32
CA PRO A 104 -6.38 -11.10 -7.27
C PRO A 104 -5.57 -12.07 -8.13
N THR A 105 -5.41 -13.28 -7.61
CA THR A 105 -4.78 -14.43 -8.27
C THR A 105 -5.45 -15.72 -7.81
N TRP A 106 -5.46 -16.73 -8.67
CA TRP A 106 -6.05 -18.06 -8.42
C TRP A 106 -5.26 -19.13 -9.19
N PRO A 107 -5.40 -20.43 -8.87
CA PRO A 107 -4.55 -21.49 -9.44
C PRO A 107 -4.64 -21.64 -10.97
N SER A 108 -5.82 -21.44 -11.56
CA SER A 108 -6.00 -21.49 -13.02
C SER A 108 -5.64 -20.20 -13.74
N HIS A 109 -5.17 -19.16 -13.02
CA HIS A 109 -4.69 -17.90 -13.60
C HIS A 109 -3.35 -18.10 -14.33
N THR A 110 -3.44 -18.66 -15.53
CA THR A 110 -2.30 -18.99 -16.39
C THR A 110 -2.47 -18.35 -17.76
N TRP A 111 -1.39 -18.30 -18.54
CA TRP A 111 -1.47 -17.79 -19.90
C TRP A 111 -2.25 -18.76 -20.80
N ASP A 112 -3.32 -18.29 -21.43
CA ASP A 112 -4.03 -19.02 -22.48
C ASP A 112 -3.67 -18.44 -23.87
N PRO A 113 -2.97 -19.20 -24.74
CA PRO A 113 -2.63 -18.76 -26.09
C PRO A 113 -3.86 -18.47 -26.98
N ARG A 114 -5.05 -18.94 -26.61
CA ARG A 114 -6.30 -18.68 -27.34
C ARG A 114 -6.89 -17.32 -27.02
N GLU A 115 -6.61 -16.78 -25.84
CA GLU A 115 -7.15 -15.49 -25.39
C GLU A 115 -6.17 -14.34 -25.62
N GLU A 116 -4.86 -14.58 -25.49
CA GLU A 116 -3.85 -13.54 -25.64
C GLU A 116 -2.51 -14.07 -26.19
N SER A 117 -1.76 -13.21 -26.88
CA SER A 117 -0.40 -13.54 -27.30
C SER A 117 0.55 -13.63 -26.10
N LEU A 118 1.57 -14.50 -26.19
CA LEU A 118 2.60 -14.62 -25.15
C LEU A 118 3.30 -13.29 -24.88
N HIS A 119 3.61 -12.52 -25.95
CA HIS A 119 4.23 -11.20 -25.80
C HIS A 119 3.33 -10.26 -24.98
N HIS A 120 2.03 -10.23 -25.26
CA HIS A 120 1.09 -9.42 -24.49
C HIS A 120 1.02 -9.85 -23.02
N ASN A 121 0.94 -11.16 -22.76
CA ASN A 121 0.95 -11.69 -21.39
C ASN A 121 2.20 -11.27 -20.61
N ILE A 122 3.39 -11.42 -21.21
CA ILE A 122 4.66 -11.03 -20.58
C ILE A 122 4.68 -9.53 -20.29
N GLN A 123 4.35 -8.69 -21.27
CA GLN A 123 4.33 -7.24 -21.08
C GLN A 123 3.34 -6.81 -20.00
N SER A 124 2.14 -7.39 -19.98
CA SER A 124 1.12 -7.12 -18.97
C SER A 124 1.60 -7.47 -17.56
N ARG A 125 2.28 -8.61 -17.39
CA ARG A 125 2.86 -9.02 -16.11
C ARG A 125 4.01 -8.12 -15.67
N LEU A 126 4.88 -7.68 -16.59
CA LEU A 126 5.95 -6.74 -16.28
C LEU A 126 5.41 -5.38 -15.81
N LEU A 127 4.42 -4.84 -16.53
CA LEU A 127 3.72 -3.62 -16.15
C LEU A 127 3.04 -3.75 -14.79
N THR A 128 2.44 -4.91 -14.52
CA THR A 128 1.82 -5.17 -13.22
C THR A 128 2.85 -5.18 -12.09
N HIS A 129 3.97 -5.84 -12.31
CA HIS A 129 5.05 -5.89 -11.35
C HIS A 129 5.62 -4.49 -11.08
N GLU A 130 5.89 -3.71 -12.13
CA GLU A 130 6.35 -2.32 -12.04
C GLU A 130 5.34 -1.43 -11.29
N ALA A 131 4.06 -1.49 -11.65
CA ALA A 131 3.00 -0.72 -11.01
C ALA A 131 2.91 -1.03 -9.50
N SER A 132 3.03 -2.31 -9.11
CA SER A 132 3.12 -2.68 -7.70
C SER A 132 4.38 -2.13 -7.03
N GLY A 133 5.51 -2.09 -7.74
CA GLY A 133 6.79 -1.59 -7.24
C GLY A 133 6.80 -0.09 -6.92
N HIS A 134 5.90 0.70 -7.51
CA HIS A 134 5.72 2.12 -7.17
C HIS A 134 5.11 2.34 -5.78
N ALA A 135 4.41 1.35 -5.23
CA ALA A 135 3.92 1.41 -3.86
C ALA A 135 5.04 1.05 -2.87
N SER A 136 5.08 1.74 -1.74
CA SER A 136 5.99 1.37 -0.66
C SER A 136 5.72 -0.07 -0.21
N ILE A 137 6.76 -0.75 0.27
CA ILE A 137 6.64 -2.13 0.78
C ILE A 137 5.55 -2.23 1.85
N LEU A 138 5.46 -1.22 2.73
CA LEU A 138 4.45 -1.15 3.78
C LEU A 138 3.03 -1.08 3.21
N VAL A 139 2.79 -0.23 2.21
CA VAL A 139 1.47 -0.11 1.56
C VAL A 139 1.07 -1.44 0.90
N ARG A 140 2.01 -2.08 0.19
CA ARG A 140 1.73 -3.38 -0.45
C ARG A 140 1.35 -4.46 0.55
N GLN A 141 2.15 -4.60 1.62
CA GLN A 141 1.89 -5.58 2.68
C GLN A 141 0.54 -5.32 3.35
N ASP A 142 0.19 -4.05 3.58
CA ASP A 142 -1.09 -3.66 4.17
C ASP A 142 -2.28 -4.03 3.26
N ILE A 143 -2.18 -3.77 1.95
CA ILE A 143 -3.20 -4.19 0.96
C ILE A 143 -3.35 -5.71 0.94
N ILE A 144 -2.25 -6.44 0.83
CA ILE A 144 -2.26 -7.91 0.75
C ILE A 144 -2.91 -8.48 2.01
N TRP A 145 -2.48 -8.02 3.19
CA TRP A 145 -2.96 -8.54 4.46
C TRP A 145 -4.46 -8.24 4.67
N LYS A 146 -4.90 -7.00 4.50
CA LYS A 146 -6.31 -6.60 4.72
C LYS A 146 -7.25 -7.24 3.71
N SER A 147 -6.87 -7.25 2.44
CA SER A 147 -7.73 -7.81 1.41
C SER A 147 -7.89 -9.32 1.57
N ASN A 148 -6.81 -10.05 1.88
CA ASN A 148 -6.94 -11.49 2.15
C ASN A 148 -7.78 -11.76 3.40
N ARG A 149 -7.63 -10.96 4.46
CA ARG A 149 -8.49 -11.06 5.65
C ARG A 149 -9.97 -10.86 5.31
N LYS A 150 -10.30 -9.87 4.48
CA LYS A 150 -11.69 -9.66 4.02
C LYS A 150 -12.22 -10.80 3.16
N LEU A 151 -11.37 -11.41 2.33
CA LEU A 151 -11.75 -12.62 1.59
C LEU A 151 -12.03 -13.79 2.56
N ASP A 152 -11.24 -13.93 3.62
CA ASP A 152 -11.48 -14.95 4.67
C ASP A 152 -12.79 -14.69 5.42
N GLU A 153 -13.08 -13.44 5.77
CA GLU A 153 -14.36 -13.05 6.37
C GLU A 153 -15.52 -13.37 5.43
N ALA A 154 -15.37 -13.06 4.14
CA ALA A 154 -16.41 -13.34 3.16
C ALA A 154 -16.67 -14.85 2.99
N ARG A 155 -15.61 -15.67 3.01
CA ARG A 155 -15.73 -17.14 3.03
C ARG A 155 -16.45 -17.63 4.27
N ALA A 156 -16.11 -17.10 5.44
CA ALA A 156 -16.73 -17.49 6.70
C ALA A 156 -18.24 -17.15 6.72
N LEU A 157 -18.64 -16.09 6.03
CA LEU A 157 -20.04 -15.68 5.85
C LEU A 157 -20.76 -16.47 4.74
N GLY A 158 -20.06 -17.32 3.99
CA GLY A 158 -20.64 -18.10 2.90
C GLY A 158 -20.93 -17.30 1.63
N HIS A 159 -20.27 -16.15 1.44
CA HIS A 159 -20.38 -15.39 0.19
C HIS A 159 -19.78 -16.16 -0.98
N GLN A 160 -20.33 -15.91 -2.17
CA GLN A 160 -19.80 -16.48 -3.41
C GLN A 160 -18.91 -15.45 -4.12
N LEU A 161 -18.13 -15.91 -5.10
CA LEU A 161 -17.21 -15.03 -5.84
C LEU A 161 -17.98 -13.95 -6.61
N GLU A 162 -19.19 -14.26 -7.05
CA GLU A 162 -20.11 -13.38 -7.77
C GLU A 162 -20.44 -12.12 -6.96
N ASP A 163 -20.49 -12.25 -5.64
CA ASP A 163 -20.81 -11.16 -4.71
C ASP A 163 -19.60 -10.27 -4.43
N ILE A 164 -18.38 -10.74 -4.71
CA ILE A 164 -17.14 -10.03 -4.39
C ILE A 164 -16.77 -9.03 -5.47
N ARG A 165 -16.48 -7.82 -5.03
CA ARG A 165 -15.84 -6.76 -5.83
C ARG A 165 -14.81 -5.99 -5.01
N ILE A 166 -13.82 -5.42 -5.68
CA ILE A 166 -12.92 -4.46 -5.03
C ILE A 166 -13.60 -3.09 -5.03
N SER A 167 -13.83 -2.55 -3.83
CA SER A 167 -14.39 -1.21 -3.62
C SER A 167 -13.40 -0.09 -3.96
N GLU A 168 -13.86 1.17 -3.97
CA GLU A 168 -12.98 2.35 -4.04
C GLU A 168 -11.98 2.42 -2.88
N GLY A 169 -12.31 1.78 -1.75
CA GLY A 169 -11.41 1.58 -0.62
C GLY A 169 -10.28 0.57 -0.88
N LEU A 170 -10.22 0.00 -2.09
CA LEU A 170 -9.28 -1.04 -2.53
C LEU A 170 -9.32 -2.34 -1.73
N LEU A 171 -10.41 -2.55 -0.99
CA LEU A 171 -10.68 -3.76 -0.24
C LEU A 171 -11.87 -4.52 -0.85
N PRO A 172 -11.87 -5.86 -0.78
CA PRO A 172 -13.03 -6.68 -1.13
C PRO A 172 -14.26 -6.29 -0.31
N VAL A 173 -15.41 -6.24 -0.97
CA VAL A 173 -16.74 -6.04 -0.37
C VAL A 173 -17.77 -6.91 -1.09
#